data_AF-A0A352Z1Y7-F1
#
_entry.id   AF-A0A352Z1Y7-F1
#
_cell.length_a   1.000
_cell.length_b   1.000
_cell.length_c   1.000
_cell.angle_alpha   90.00
_cell.angle_beta   90.00
_cell.angle_gamma   90.00
#
_symmetry.space_group_name_H-M   'P 1'
#
loop_
_entity.id
_entity.type
_entity.pdbx_description
1 polymer ?
#
loop_
_entity_poly.entity_id
_entity_poly.type
_entity_poly.pdbx_seq_one_letter_code
_entity_poly.pdbx_strand_id
1 'polypeptide(L)'
;WLTDGIYARYIVNGDRAFVTGLLDSLINNHDNWSKDGRPGDGWQKSRKLSNGLFWQIDSWEGGELSIGGTGIRPMINSYMYSGAMAVGKIAALAGRKETSEKYFSEAAELRKLVQKDLW
;
A
#
# COMPACT_ATOMS: atom_id res chain seq x y z
N TRP A 1 -3.96 0.26 2.79
CA TRP A 1 -4.76 0.56 3.99
C TRP A 1 -5.45 -0.66 4.60
N LEU A 2 -6.06 -1.59 3.84
CA LEU A 2 -6.67 -2.82 4.41
C LEU A 2 -5.73 -3.59 5.35
N THR A 3 -4.50 -3.84 4.91
CA THR A 3 -3.47 -4.52 5.70
C THR A 3 -3.12 -3.78 6.99
N ASP A 4 -3.13 -2.45 6.95
CA ASP A 4 -2.90 -1.60 8.13
C ASP A 4 -4.05 -1.71 9.13
N GLY A 5 -5.30 -1.73 8.66
CA GLY A 5 -6.48 -1.98 9.50
C GLY A 5 -6.46 -3.37 10.17
N ILE A 6 -6.02 -4.40 9.45
CA ILE A 6 -5.85 -5.75 10.00
C ILE A 6 -4.76 -5.78 11.08
N TYR A 7 -3.63 -5.11 10.85
CA TYR A 7 -2.58 -4.96 11.85
C TYR A 7 -3.04 -4.16 13.08
N ALA A 8 -3.80 -3.09 12.89
CA ALA A 8 -4.37 -2.30 13.97
C ALA A 8 -5.34 -3.14 14.84
N ARG A 9 -6.19 -3.97 14.21
CA ARG A 9 -7.04 -4.93 14.94
C ARG A 9 -6.20 -5.88 15.81
N TYR A 10 -5.09 -6.39 15.27
CA TYR A 10 -4.16 -7.23 16.02
C TYR A 10 -3.57 -6.51 17.24
N ILE A 11 -3.20 -5.23 17.11
CA ILE A 11 -2.68 -4.44 18.25
C ILE A 11 -3.72 -4.36 19.38
N VAL A 12 -5.01 -4.37 19.06
CA VAL A 12 -6.10 -4.32 20.06
C VAL A 12 -6.33 -5.68 20.74
N ASN A 13 -6.41 -6.77 19.97
CA ASN A 13 -6.87 -8.06 20.48
C ASN A 13 -5.77 -9.11 20.70
N GLY A 14 -4.55 -8.85 20.23
CA GLY A 14 -3.40 -9.75 20.37
C GLY A 14 -3.48 -11.06 19.57
N ASP A 15 -4.45 -11.21 18.66
CA ASP A 15 -4.67 -12.45 17.89
C ASP A 15 -3.58 -12.65 16.82
N ARG A 16 -2.43 -13.14 17.29
CA ARG A 16 -1.23 -13.33 16.47
C ARG A 16 -1.46 -14.38 15.39
N ALA A 17 -2.12 -15.48 15.72
CA ALA A 17 -2.36 -16.58 14.78
C ALA A 17 -3.16 -16.11 13.56
N PHE A 18 -4.21 -15.30 13.78
CA PHE A 18 -4.98 -14.69 12.71
C PHE A 18 -4.12 -13.78 11.82
N VAL A 19 -3.40 -12.82 12.42
CA VAL A 19 -2.68 -11.82 11.63
C VAL A 19 -1.50 -12.42 10.85
N THR A 20 -0.75 -13.35 11.44
CA THR A 20 0.37 -13.99 10.73
C THR A 20 -0.12 -15.04 9.74
N GLY A 21 -1.26 -15.70 10.01
CA GLY A 21 -1.87 -16.67 9.09
C GLY A 21 -2.34 -16.04 7.77
N LEU A 22 -2.66 -14.74 7.78
CA LEU A 22 -3.05 -13.99 6.59
C LEU A 22 -1.87 -13.37 5.82
N LEU A 23 -0.63 -13.46 6.33
CA LEU A 23 0.51 -12.69 5.81
C LEU A 23 0.72 -12.89 4.30
N ASP A 24 0.66 -14.12 3.80
CA ASP A 24 0.87 -14.40 2.37
C ASP A 24 -0.22 -13.77 1.50
N SER A 25 -1.48 -13.82 1.94
CA SER A 25 -2.59 -13.15 1.24
C SER A 25 -2.47 -11.63 1.28
N LEU A 26 -1.98 -11.07 2.40
CA LEU A 26 -1.78 -9.63 2.57
C LEU A 26 -0.65 -9.10 1.69
N ILE A 27 0.45 -9.87 1.58
CA ILE A 27 1.55 -9.62 0.64
C ILE A 27 1.03 -9.61 -0.79
N ASN A 28 0.30 -10.66 -1.19
CA ASN A 28 -0.24 -10.76 -2.54
C ASN A 28 -1.19 -9.60 -2.86
N ASN A 29 -2.09 -9.25 -1.94
CA ASN A 29 -2.97 -8.10 -2.11
C ASN A 29 -2.18 -6.80 -2.29
N HIS A 30 -1.19 -6.53 -1.42
CA HIS A 30 -0.36 -5.32 -1.51
C HIS A 30 0.43 -5.24 -2.82
N ASP A 31 1.06 -6.35 -3.24
CA ASP A 31 1.88 -6.37 -4.44
C ASP A 31 1.03 -6.21 -5.72
N ASN A 32 -0.22 -6.71 -5.72
CA ASN A 32 -1.12 -6.56 -6.87
C ASN A 32 -1.62 -5.13 -7.06
N TRP A 33 -1.72 -4.33 -5.99
CA TRP A 33 -2.00 -2.89 -6.12
C TRP A 33 -0.97 -2.15 -6.99
N SER A 34 0.25 -2.66 -7.13
CA SER A 34 1.21 -2.08 -8.08
C SER A 34 0.87 -2.38 -9.54
N LYS A 35 0.23 -3.52 -9.81
CA LYS A 35 0.01 -4.07 -11.15
C LYS A 35 -1.36 -3.75 -11.74
N ASP A 36 -2.35 -3.46 -10.90
CA ASP A 36 -3.75 -3.33 -11.33
C ASP A 36 -4.00 -2.04 -12.11
N GLY A 37 -3.63 -1.99 -13.38
CA GLY A 37 -3.91 -0.88 -14.30
C GLY A 37 -5.38 -0.45 -14.40
N ARG A 38 -5.68 0.58 -15.21
CA ARG A 38 -7.07 0.99 -15.46
C ARG A 38 -7.78 -0.10 -16.28
N PRO A 39 -8.89 -0.69 -15.80
CA PRO A 39 -9.67 -1.62 -16.60
C PRO A 39 -10.14 -0.96 -17.90
N GLY A 40 -9.91 -1.64 -19.02
CA GLY A 40 -10.26 -1.14 -20.35
C GLY A 40 -9.23 -0.19 -20.98
N ASP A 41 -8.14 0.16 -20.28
CA ASP A 41 -7.04 0.94 -20.84
C ASP A 41 -5.84 0.02 -21.12
N GLY A 42 -5.63 -0.30 -22.40
CA GLY A 42 -4.50 -1.15 -22.84
C GLY A 42 -3.11 -0.52 -22.64
N TRP A 43 -3.05 0.78 -22.32
CA TRP A 43 -1.81 1.53 -22.16
C TRP A 43 -1.44 1.74 -20.69
N GLN A 44 -2.42 1.87 -19.79
CA GLN A 44 -2.19 2.02 -18.35
C GLN A 44 -2.11 0.66 -17.64
N LYS A 45 -1.05 -0.10 -17.89
CA LYS A 45 -0.85 -1.48 -17.39
C LYS A 45 -0.43 -1.58 -15.91
N SER A 46 -0.18 -0.47 -15.22
CA SER A 46 0.33 -0.42 -13.84
C SER A 46 -0.20 0.80 -13.11
N ARG A 47 -0.47 0.66 -11.81
CA ARG A 47 -0.77 1.80 -10.91
C ARG A 47 0.49 2.45 -10.38
N LYS A 48 1.58 1.68 -10.23
CA LYS A 48 2.87 2.22 -9.83
C LYS A 48 3.61 2.73 -11.06
N LEU A 49 3.97 4.01 -11.03
CA LEU A 49 4.69 4.68 -12.11
C LEU A 49 6.20 4.46 -11.99
N SER A 50 6.94 4.79 -13.04
CA SER A 50 8.41 4.67 -13.08
C SER A 50 9.12 5.56 -12.05
N ASN A 51 8.49 6.64 -11.59
CA ASN A 51 8.99 7.49 -10.51
C ASN A 51 8.74 6.91 -9.11
N GLY A 52 8.12 5.72 -9.01
CA GLY A 52 7.86 5.02 -7.74
C GLY A 52 6.55 5.39 -7.05
N LEU A 53 5.87 6.45 -7.48
CA LEU A 53 4.57 6.87 -6.94
C LEU A 53 3.41 6.13 -7.61
N PHE A 54 2.28 6.11 -6.91
CA PHE A 54 1.03 5.53 -7.37
C PHE A 54 0.09 6.61 -7.89
N TRP A 55 -0.64 6.29 -8.95
CA TRP A 55 -1.74 7.10 -9.46
C TRP A 55 -3.09 6.43 -9.19
N GLN A 56 -4.15 7.23 -9.12
CA GLN A 56 -5.50 6.73 -8.87
C GLN A 56 -6.58 7.62 -9.48
N ILE A 57 -7.71 6.99 -9.86
CA ILE A 57 -8.96 7.68 -10.23
C ILE A 57 -9.61 8.20 -8.95
N ASP A 58 -9.89 9.50 -8.91
CA ASP A 58 -10.38 10.18 -7.71
C ASP A 58 -11.67 9.57 -7.14
N SER A 59 -12.60 9.19 -8.01
CA SER A 59 -13.84 8.51 -7.59
C SER A 59 -13.60 7.16 -6.92
N TRP A 60 -12.52 6.44 -7.23
CA TRP A 60 -12.22 5.14 -6.61
C TRP A 60 -11.67 5.26 -5.19
N GLU A 61 -11.37 6.48 -4.76
CA GLU A 61 -10.99 6.78 -3.38
C GLU A 61 -12.11 7.49 -2.61
N GLY A 62 -13.32 7.58 -3.19
CA GLY A 62 -14.44 8.36 -2.62
C GLY A 62 -14.22 9.87 -2.67
N GLY A 63 -13.38 10.32 -3.62
CA GLY A 63 -13.07 11.72 -3.86
C GLY A 63 -13.73 12.25 -5.13
N GLU A 64 -14.93 11.80 -5.47
CA GLU A 64 -15.66 12.26 -6.65
C GLU A 64 -15.69 13.79 -6.71
N LEU A 65 -15.41 14.36 -7.89
CA LEU A 65 -15.39 15.80 -8.14
C LEU A 65 -14.32 16.56 -7.34
N SER A 66 -13.25 15.87 -6.92
CA SER A 66 -12.13 16.55 -6.29
C SER A 66 -11.46 17.53 -7.26
N ILE A 67 -11.09 18.72 -6.77
CA ILE A 67 -10.41 19.75 -7.57
C ILE A 67 -9.10 19.21 -8.18
N GLY A 68 -8.39 18.35 -7.43
CA GLY A 68 -7.14 17.72 -7.89
C GLY A 68 -7.32 16.59 -8.91
N GLY A 69 -8.55 16.09 -9.10
CA GLY A 69 -8.89 15.08 -10.10
C GLY A 69 -8.11 13.76 -10.02
N THR A 70 -8.19 12.98 -11.10
CA THR A 70 -7.45 11.71 -11.26
C THR A 70 -5.95 11.97 -11.49
N GLY A 71 -5.08 11.25 -10.80
CA GLY A 71 -3.62 11.44 -10.95
C GLY A 71 -2.80 10.85 -9.81
N ILE A 72 -1.57 11.36 -9.64
CA ILE A 72 -0.72 11.04 -8.49
C ILE A 72 -1.25 11.81 -7.28
N ARG A 73 -1.82 11.10 -6.31
CA ARG A 73 -2.56 11.70 -5.18
C ARG A 73 -1.91 11.31 -3.84
N PRO A 74 -1.94 12.20 -2.83
CA PRO A 74 -1.43 11.85 -1.50
C PRO A 74 -2.14 10.65 -0.87
N MET A 75 -3.44 10.47 -1.16
CA MET A 75 -4.29 9.44 -0.56
C MET A 75 -3.83 8.01 -0.89
N ILE A 76 -3.81 7.59 -2.16
CA ILE A 76 -3.31 6.27 -2.57
C ILE A 76 -1.88 6.01 -2.10
N ASN A 77 -0.99 7.02 -2.20
CA ASN A 77 0.39 6.86 -1.78
C ASN A 77 0.52 6.67 -0.26
N SER A 78 -0.32 7.33 0.53
CA SER A 78 -0.41 7.09 1.98
C SER A 78 -0.95 5.69 2.31
N TYR A 79 -1.91 5.19 1.52
CA TYR A 79 -2.45 3.84 1.69
C TYR A 79 -1.46 2.74 1.36
N MET A 80 -0.61 2.95 0.35
CA MET A 80 0.48 2.04 -0.01
C MET A 80 1.61 2.12 1.00
N TYR A 81 1.95 3.31 1.48
CA TYR A 81 2.89 3.49 2.59
C TYR A 81 2.45 2.70 3.84
N SER A 82 1.21 2.89 4.30
CA SER A 82 0.69 2.19 5.49
C SER A 82 0.56 0.69 5.26
N GLY A 83 0.17 0.27 4.06
CA GLY A 83 0.15 -1.13 3.66
C GLY A 83 1.53 -1.79 3.79
N ALA A 84 2.57 -1.18 3.22
CA ALA A 84 3.93 -1.68 3.30
C ALA A 84 4.46 -1.70 4.74
N MET A 85 4.21 -0.65 5.54
CA MET A 85 4.54 -0.65 6.96
C MET A 85 3.89 -1.80 7.72
N ALA A 86 2.60 -2.06 7.48
CA ALA A 86 1.86 -3.13 8.15
C ALA A 86 2.36 -4.51 7.73
N VAL A 87 2.60 -4.75 6.44
CA VAL A 87 3.21 -6.01 5.97
C VAL A 87 4.56 -6.22 6.63
N GLY A 88 5.41 -5.18 6.69
CA GLY A 88 6.71 -5.26 7.35
C GLY A 88 6.61 -5.69 8.81
N LYS A 89 5.70 -5.07 9.57
CA LYS A 89 5.45 -5.42 10.99
C LYS A 89 4.92 -6.84 11.15
N ILE A 90 3.97 -7.27 10.31
CA ILE A 90 3.41 -8.63 10.38
C ILE A 90 4.47 -9.68 9.99
N ALA A 91 5.30 -9.40 8.99
CA ALA A 91 6.41 -10.26 8.61
C ALA A 91 7.44 -10.42 9.75
N ALA A 92 7.77 -9.33 10.45
CA ALA A 92 8.59 -9.39 11.66
C ALA A 92 7.94 -10.27 12.75
N LEU A 93 6.64 -10.12 12.99
CA LEU A 93 5.89 -10.97 13.93
C LEU A 93 5.87 -12.45 13.50
N ALA A 94 5.92 -12.75 12.20
CA ALA A 94 6.00 -14.10 11.67
C ALA A 94 7.44 -14.65 11.60
N GLY A 95 8.45 -13.88 12.02
CA GLY A 95 9.87 -14.28 11.94
C GLY A 95 10.46 -14.22 10.52
N ARG A 96 9.77 -13.60 9.56
CA ARG A 96 10.20 -13.49 8.15
C ARG A 96 11.01 -12.21 7.94
N LYS A 97 12.25 -12.19 8.44
CA LYS A 97 13.12 -11.00 8.49
C LYS A 97 13.34 -10.33 7.12
N GLU A 98 13.69 -11.10 6.10
CA GLU A 98 13.93 -10.55 4.75
C GLU A 98 12.69 -9.88 4.17
N THR A 99 11.52 -10.51 4.33
CA THR A 99 10.24 -9.93 3.93
C THR A 99 9.97 -8.64 4.71
N SER A 100 10.21 -8.62 6.01
CA SER A 100 10.06 -7.42 6.84
C SER A 100 10.90 -6.26 6.32
N GLU A 101 12.18 -6.50 6.04
CA GLU A 101 13.13 -5.49 5.57
C GLU A 101 12.74 -4.94 4.19
N LYS A 102 12.31 -5.82 3.27
CA LYS A 102 11.80 -5.43 1.95
C LYS A 102 10.68 -4.39 2.06
N TYR A 103 9.63 -4.68 2.84
CA TYR A 103 8.47 -3.81 2.92
C TYR A 103 8.73 -2.53 3.74
N PHE A 104 9.61 -2.57 4.75
CA PHE A 104 10.05 -1.35 5.42
C PHE A 104 10.85 -0.43 4.49
N SER A 105 11.70 -0.98 3.62
CA SER A 105 12.42 -0.20 2.61
C SER A 105 11.45 0.44 1.61
N GLU A 106 10.44 -0.31 1.13
CA GLU A 106 9.40 0.23 0.26
C GLU A 106 8.62 1.38 0.92
N ALA A 107 8.24 1.22 2.19
CA ALA A 107 7.57 2.27 2.94
C ALA A 107 8.45 3.52 3.12
N ALA A 108 9.75 3.34 3.39
CA ALA A 108 10.68 4.46 3.52
C ALA A 108 10.81 5.26 2.22
N GLU A 109 10.88 4.57 1.07
CA GLU A 109 10.95 5.23 -0.23
C GLU A 109 9.64 5.97 -0.56
N LEU A 110 8.48 5.35 -0.31
CA LEU A 110 7.20 6.03 -0.52
C LEU A 110 7.06 7.28 0.35
N ARG A 111 7.47 7.22 1.62
CA ARG A 111 7.46 8.39 2.51
C ARG A 111 8.31 9.52 1.93
N LYS A 112 9.51 9.20 1.46
CA LYS A 112 10.43 10.17 0.86
C LYS A 112 9.84 10.80 -0.40
N LEU A 113 9.27 10.00 -1.31
CA LEU A 113 8.68 10.50 -2.54
C LEU A 113 7.44 11.37 -2.28
N VAL A 114 6.56 10.96 -1.36
CA VAL A 114 5.40 11.78 -0.99
C VAL A 114 5.82 13.13 -0.40
N GLN A 115 6.80 13.14 0.50
CA GLN A 115 7.29 14.38 1.11
C GLN A 115 8.02 15.29 0.14
N LYS A 116 8.65 14.73 -0.90
CA LYS A 116 9.41 15.49 -1.89
C LYS A 116 8.52 16.04 -3.00
N ASP A 117 7.60 15.22 -3.51
CA ASP A 117 6.90 15.48 -4.77
C ASP A 117 5.42 15.86 -4.57
N LEU A 118 4.84 15.66 -3.37
CA LEU A 118 3.42 15.91 -3.07
C LEU A 118 3.19 16.83 -1.84
N TRP A 119 4.24 17.46 -1.32
CA TRP A 119 4.17 18.48 -0.24
C TRP A 119 4.38 19.88 -0.83
#